data_AF-E8KHK2-F1
#
_entry.id   AF-E8KHK2-F1
#
_cell.length_a   1.000
_cell.length_b   1.000
_cell.length_c   1.000
_cell.angle_alpha   90.00
_cell.angle_beta   90.00
_cell.angle_gamma   90.00
#
_symmetry.space_group_name_H-M   'P 1'
#
loop_
_entity.id
_entity.type
_entity.pdbx_description
1 polymer ?
#
loop_
_entity_poly.entity_id
_entity_poly.type
_entity_poly.pdbx_seq_one_letter_code
_entity_poly.pdbx_strand_id
1 'polypeptide(L)'
;MTKYNQQLKQQVIEFYLQNDKNRLFTQRHFQLSKKTLTRWIAQFNHNGINRLAVMGKKQKYSPEFKLTVIQAVKKGQFSAESAFILVLLIQVRLANGCISLKNKV
;
A
#
# COMPACT_ATOMS: atom_id res chain seq x y z
N MET A 1 14.73 -4.03 -11.89
CA MET A 1 15.04 -2.82 -11.11
C MET A 1 13.75 -2.10 -10.75
N THR A 2 13.54 -1.70 -9.49
CA THR A 2 12.38 -0.87 -9.13
C THR A 2 12.68 0.59 -9.41
N LYS A 3 11.85 1.24 -10.24
CA LYS A 3 12.00 2.64 -10.69
C LYS A 3 12.19 3.66 -9.55
N TYR A 4 11.70 3.35 -8.34
CA TYR A 4 11.78 4.23 -7.18
C TYR A 4 12.33 3.47 -5.97
N ASN A 5 13.42 3.99 -5.38
CA ASN A 5 14.02 3.45 -4.16
C ASN A 5 13.18 3.83 -2.91
N GLN A 6 13.31 3.06 -1.82
CA GLN A 6 12.64 3.31 -0.54
C GLN A 6 13.01 4.68 0.04
N GLN A 7 14.30 5.06 -0.01
CA GLN A 7 14.75 6.37 0.49
C GLN A 7 14.05 7.53 -0.23
N LEU A 8 13.92 7.46 -1.56
CA LEU A 8 13.21 8.48 -2.34
C LEU A 8 11.74 8.60 -1.92
N LYS A 9 11.07 7.47 -1.69
CA LYS A 9 9.67 7.49 -1.23
C LYS A 9 9.54 8.12 0.14
N GLN A 10 10.49 7.87 1.04
CA GLN A 10 10.53 8.47 2.36
C GLN A 10 10.71 9.99 2.26
N GLN A 11 11.70 10.46 1.50
CA GLN A 11 11.93 11.89 1.26
C GLN A 11 10.69 12.60 0.70
N VAL A 12 9.97 11.95 -0.23
CA VAL A 12 8.74 12.49 -0.82
C VAL A 12 7.63 12.65 0.23
N ILE A 13 7.49 11.69 1.14
CA ILE A 13 6.47 11.75 2.20
C ILE A 13 6.86 12.76 3.29
N GLU A 14 8.13 12.84 3.68
CA GLU A 14 8.62 13.86 4.60
C GLU A 14 8.38 15.27 4.03
N PHE A 15 8.76 15.50 2.77
CA PHE A 15 8.48 16.76 2.09
C PHE A 15 6.99 17.08 2.04
N TYR A 16 6.14 16.10 1.73
CA TYR A 16 4.69 16.26 1.75
C TYR A 16 4.18 16.69 3.13
N LEU A 17 4.72 16.12 4.21
CA LEU A 17 4.32 16.49 5.58
C LEU A 17 4.80 17.88 5.98
N GLN A 18 6.01 18.28 5.57
CA GLN A 18 6.59 19.59 5.89
C GLN A 18 5.92 20.75 5.12
N ASN A 19 5.35 20.49 3.95
CA ASN A 19 4.73 21.51 3.09
C ASN A 19 3.19 21.46 3.14
N ASP A 20 2.64 21.41 4.35
CA ASP A 20 1.18 21.44 4.61
C ASP A 20 0.37 20.40 3.82
N LYS A 21 0.96 19.23 3.54
CA LYS A 21 0.32 18.16 2.76
C LYS A 21 -0.10 18.63 1.36
N ASN A 22 0.65 19.57 0.76
CA ASN A 22 0.38 20.06 -0.58
C ASN A 22 0.80 19.06 -1.66
N ARG A 23 -0.20 18.38 -2.25
CA ARG A 23 0.01 17.33 -3.25
C ARG A 23 0.55 17.87 -4.57
N LEU A 24 0.07 19.04 -5.03
CA LEU A 24 0.50 19.62 -6.30
C LEU A 24 1.94 20.10 -6.22
N PHE A 25 2.30 20.72 -5.10
CA PHE A 25 3.66 21.17 -4.85
C PHE A 25 4.64 19.99 -4.79
N THR A 26 4.29 18.95 -4.04
CA THR A 26 5.09 17.71 -3.98
C THR A 26 5.23 17.04 -5.35
N GLN A 27 4.16 17.01 -6.17
CA GLN A 27 4.22 16.45 -7.53
C GLN A 27 5.20 17.20 -8.42
N ARG A 28 5.15 18.53 -8.41
CA ARG A 28 6.03 19.37 -9.23
C ARG A 28 7.49 19.25 -8.77
N HIS A 29 7.73 19.26 -7.46
CA HIS A 29 9.08 19.17 -6.90
C HIS A 29 9.79 17.86 -7.29
N PHE A 30 9.09 16.72 -7.18
CA PHE A 30 9.68 15.40 -7.49
C PHE A 30 9.34 14.88 -8.89
N GLN A 31 8.67 15.68 -9.72
CA GLN A 31 8.19 15.30 -11.07
C GLN A 31 7.43 13.95 -11.07
N LEU A 32 6.57 13.75 -10.07
CA LEU A 32 5.82 12.52 -9.88
C LEU A 32 4.44 12.60 -10.51
N SER A 33 3.99 11.48 -11.08
CA SER A 33 2.60 11.36 -11.52
C SER A 33 1.63 11.46 -10.33
N LYS A 34 0.44 12.04 -10.56
CA LYS A 34 -0.62 12.13 -9.55
C LYS A 34 -0.98 10.77 -8.95
N LYS A 35 -1.04 9.73 -9.78
CA LYS A 35 -1.35 8.36 -9.35
C LYS A 35 -0.27 7.81 -8.41
N THR A 36 1.00 8.04 -8.72
CA THR A 36 2.14 7.59 -7.88
C THR A 36 2.09 8.22 -6.50
N LEU A 37 1.98 9.56 -6.42
CA LEU A 37 1.97 10.26 -5.14
C LEU A 37 0.75 9.86 -4.29
N THR A 38 -0.43 9.78 -4.90
CA THR A 38 -1.66 9.36 -4.20
C THR A 38 -1.52 7.98 -3.59
N ARG A 39 -0.91 7.04 -4.34
CA ARG A 39 -0.65 5.68 -3.84
C ARG A 39 0.31 5.69 -2.64
N TRP A 40 1.38 6.47 -2.67
CA TRP A 40 2.34 6.53 -1.57
C TRP A 40 1.76 7.20 -0.32
N ILE A 41 0.99 8.28 -0.47
CA ILE A 41 0.28 8.91 0.65
C ILE A 41 -0.72 7.93 1.27
N ALA A 42 -1.50 7.20 0.45
CA ALA A 42 -2.40 6.19 0.97
C ALA A 42 -1.64 5.08 1.72
N GLN A 43 -0.52 4.59 1.17
CA GLN A 43 0.32 3.60 1.85
C GLN A 43 0.85 4.09 3.19
N PHE A 44 1.29 5.35 3.25
CA PHE A 44 1.76 6.00 4.47
C PHE A 44 0.64 6.18 5.50
N ASN A 45 -0.52 6.70 5.10
CA ASN A 45 -1.64 6.96 6.03
C ASN A 45 -2.17 5.67 6.71
N HIS A 46 -2.04 4.51 6.06
CA HIS A 46 -2.50 3.25 6.63
C HIS A 46 -1.52 2.64 7.65
N ASN A 47 -0.21 2.68 7.39
CA ASN A 47 0.78 1.88 8.13
C ASN A 47 2.14 2.60 8.37
N GLY A 48 2.24 3.90 8.10
CA GLY A 48 3.48 4.67 8.22
C GLY A 48 4.55 4.31 7.19
N ILE A 49 5.79 4.72 7.46
CA ILE A 49 6.94 4.64 6.54
C ILE A 49 7.32 3.20 6.20
N ASN A 50 7.05 2.25 7.11
CA ASN A 50 7.40 0.82 6.96
C ASN A 50 6.86 0.18 5.68
N ARG A 51 5.75 0.69 5.13
CA ARG A 51 5.12 0.16 3.91
C ARG A 51 5.62 0.79 2.61
N LEU A 52 6.39 1.87 2.70
CA LEU A 52 7.05 2.47 1.54
C LEU A 52 8.23 1.60 1.05
N ALA A 53 8.70 0.68 1.90
CA ALA A 53 9.76 -0.25 1.58
C ALA A 53 9.50 -1.03 0.29
N VAL A 54 10.54 -1.12 -0.53
CA VAL A 54 10.48 -1.96 -1.73
C VAL A 54 10.52 -3.41 -1.27
N MET A 55 9.44 -4.15 -1.49
CA MET A 55 9.45 -5.59 -1.23
C MET A 55 10.42 -6.27 -2.21
N GLY A 56 11.60 -6.64 -1.73
CA GLY A 56 12.65 -7.28 -2.53
C GLY A 56 12.27 -8.67 -3.06
N LYS A 57 11.22 -9.29 -2.52
CA LYS A 57 10.69 -10.59 -2.97
C LYS A 57 9.18 -10.51 -3.20
N LYS A 58 8.70 -11.18 -4.25
CA LYS A 58 7.27 -11.41 -4.44
C LYS A 58 6.77 -12.25 -3.27
N GLN A 59 5.77 -11.74 -2.53
CA GLN A 59 5.10 -12.53 -1.50
C GLN A 59 4.36 -13.70 -2.15
N LYS A 60 4.63 -14.92 -1.67
CA LYS A 60 3.83 -16.09 -1.99
C LYS A 60 2.64 -16.11 -1.04
N TYR A 61 1.44 -16.16 -1.61
CA TYR A 61 0.19 -16.34 -0.86
C TYR A 61 -0.29 -17.78 -1.04
N SER A 62 -0.84 -18.37 0.01
CA SER A 62 -1.48 -19.69 -0.08
C SER A 62 -2.65 -19.66 -1.09
N PRO A 63 -2.94 -20.79 -1.75
CA PRO A 63 -4.10 -20.91 -2.64
C PRO A 63 -5.42 -20.53 -1.95
N GLU A 64 -5.60 -20.94 -0.70
CA GLU A 64 -6.79 -20.64 0.11
C GLU A 64 -7.00 -19.14 0.31
N PHE A 65 -5.93 -18.41 0.63
CA PHE A 65 -6.00 -16.96 0.79
C PHE A 65 -6.45 -16.27 -0.51
N LYS A 66 -5.92 -16.71 -1.66
CA LYS A 66 -6.31 -16.16 -2.97
C LYS A 66 -7.79 -16.38 -3.25
N LEU A 67 -8.32 -17.56 -2.92
CA LEU A 67 -9.73 -17.89 -3.11
C LEU A 67 -10.65 -17.00 -2.27
N THR A 68 -10.31 -16.77 -1.01
CA THR A 68 -11.07 -15.88 -0.12
C THR A 68 -11.16 -14.46 -0.66
N VAL A 69 -10.05 -13.92 -1.19
CA VAL A 69 -10.03 -12.59 -1.81
C VAL A 69 -10.93 -12.54 -3.05
N ILE A 70 -10.86 -13.54 -3.93
CA ILE A 70 -11.69 -13.61 -5.14
C ILE A 70 -13.18 -13.66 -4.78
N GLN A 71 -13.55 -14.45 -3.76
CA GLN A 71 -14.93 -14.55 -3.30
C GLN A 71 -15.44 -13.23 -2.72
N ALA A 72 -14.62 -12.51 -1.95
CA ALA A 72 -15.01 -11.20 -1.39
C ALA A 72 -15.26 -10.14 -2.48
N VAL A 73 -14.42 -10.14 -3.53
CA VAL A 73 -14.63 -9.27 -4.70
C VAL A 73 -15.90 -9.65 -5.45
N LYS A 74 -16.12 -10.95 -5.69
CA LYS A 74 -17.33 -11.45 -6.37
C LYS A 74 -18.61 -11.10 -5.61
N LYS A 75 -18.56 -11.05 -4.28
CA LYS A 75 -19.67 -10.62 -3.41
C LYS A 75 -19.90 -9.10 -3.39
N GLY A 76 -19.13 -8.33 -4.15
CA GLY A 76 -19.26 -6.86 -4.22
C GLY A 76 -18.78 -6.15 -2.95
N GLN A 77 -18.10 -6.83 -2.04
CA GLN A 77 -17.59 -6.23 -0.80
C GLN A 77 -16.43 -5.27 -1.06
N PHE A 78 -15.74 -5.43 -2.19
CA PHE A 78 -14.63 -4.59 -2.61
C PHE A 78 -14.60 -4.40 -4.13
N SER A 79 -14.28 -3.19 -4.60
CA SER A 79 -13.94 -2.94 -6.01
C SER A 79 -12.60 -3.61 -6.38
N ALA A 80 -12.39 -3.94 -7.65
CA ALA A 80 -11.15 -4.55 -8.15
C ALA A 80 -9.90 -3.67 -7.87
N GLU A 81 -10.03 -2.34 -7.92
CA GLU A 81 -8.96 -1.42 -7.53
C GLU A 81 -8.68 -1.44 -6.02
N SER A 82 -9.74 -1.56 -5.21
CA SER A 82 -9.65 -1.70 -3.75
C SER A 82 -9.08 -3.05 -3.35
N ALA A 83 -9.33 -4.12 -4.10
CA ALA A 83 -8.82 -5.47 -3.87
C ALA A 83 -7.29 -5.56 -4.05
N PHE A 84 -6.73 -4.82 -5.02
CA PHE A 84 -5.27 -4.70 -5.17
C PHE A 84 -4.63 -4.04 -3.94
N ILE A 85 -5.30 -3.03 -3.39
CA ILE A 85 -4.89 -2.38 -2.15
C ILE A 85 -5.06 -3.35 -0.97
N LEU A 86 -6.13 -4.17 -0.94
CA LEU A 86 -6.44 -5.17 0.10
C LEU A 86 -5.44 -6.33 0.18
N VAL A 87 -5.03 -6.90 -0.97
CA VAL A 87 -3.96 -7.92 -1.06
C VAL A 87 -2.64 -7.38 -0.51
N LEU A 88 -2.44 -6.07 -0.59
CA LEU A 88 -1.30 -5.39 0.01
C LEU A 88 -1.58 -5.04 1.49
N LEU A 89 -2.84 -4.76 1.89
CA LEU A 89 -3.28 -4.16 3.18
C LEU A 89 -3.64 -5.17 4.28
N ILE A 90 -3.81 -6.46 3.98
CA ILE A 90 -4.03 -7.49 5.02
C ILE A 90 -2.69 -7.85 5.70
N GLN A 91 -2.05 -6.84 6.31
CA GLN A 91 -0.98 -7.03 7.29
C GLN A 91 -1.23 -6.25 8.58
N VAL A 92 -2.30 -5.43 8.71
CA VAL A 92 -2.55 -4.68 9.95
C VAL A 92 -3.90 -4.92 10.63
N ARG A 93 -4.89 -5.54 9.98
CA ARG A 93 -6.12 -5.92 10.73
C ARG A 93 -5.93 -7.12 11.66
N LEU A 94 -4.79 -7.81 11.61
CA LEU A 94 -4.43 -8.89 12.53
C LEU A 94 -3.92 -8.38 13.90
N ALA A 95 -3.56 -7.10 14.04
CA ALA A 95 -2.99 -6.57 15.29
C ALA A 95 -4.04 -6.05 16.29
N ASN A 96 -5.26 -5.74 15.85
CA ASN A 96 -6.30 -5.12 16.69
C ASN A 96 -7.56 -5.99 16.80
N GLY A 97 -7.38 -7.28 17.10
CA GLY A 97 -8.43 -8.14 17.64
C GLY A 97 -9.71 -8.24 16.79
N CYS A 98 -9.65 -8.88 15.62
CA CYS A 98 -10.71 -9.77 15.13
C CYS A 98 -10.27 -10.41 13.81
N ILE A 99 -10.45 -11.73 13.75
CA ILE A 99 -10.22 -12.63 12.60
C ILE A 99 -8.75 -13.02 12.42
N SER A 100 -8.39 -14.11 13.11
CA SER A 100 -7.23 -14.94 12.81
C SER A 100 -7.35 -15.48 11.39
N LEU A 101 -6.45 -15.05 10.49
CA LEU A 101 -6.11 -15.76 9.26
C LEU A 101 -4.61 -15.57 9.04
N LYS A 102 -3.82 -16.17 9.94
CA LYS A 102 -2.43 -16.49 9.68
C LYS A 102 -2.43 -17.63 8.65
N ASN A 103 -1.81 -17.41 7.48
CA ASN A 103 -1.12 -18.47 6.73
C ASN A 103 -0.22 -17.84 5.68
N LYS A 104 0.91 -17.34 6.18
CA LYS A 104 2.12 -17.06 5.41
C LYS A 104 2.87 -18.39 5.31
N VAL A 105 3.03 -18.90 4.08
CA VAL A 105 3.94 -20.03 3.78
C VAL A 105 5.26 -19.44 3.30
#